data_AF-A0A7W2F6U3-F1
#
_entry.id   AF-A0A7W2F6U3-F1
#
_cell.length_a   1.000
_cell.length_b   1.000
_cell.length_c   1.000
_cell.angle_alpha   90.00
_cell.angle_beta   90.00
_cell.angle_gamma   90.00
#
_symmetry.space_group_name_H-M   'P 1'
#
loop_
_entity.id
_entity.type
_entity.pdbx_description
1 polymer ?
#
loop_
_entity_poly.entity_id
_entity_poly.type
_entity_poly.pdbx_seq_one_letter_code
_entity_poly.pdbx_strand_id
1 'polypeptide(L)'
;MAFLLPETGSQRAESLMTSPGDVLAFSSWTEVELLSALGVQVRRKLITRSGARKAVDAFASLVAPALVRLAVDDNDHRMAAHMLDGWQTGLRAGDALHLALVRAYQAELWTFDRTMAKAASHFGLRSRLMSG
;
A
#
# COMPACT_ATOMS: atom_id res chain seq x y z
N MET A 1 -1.04 4.39 -4.01
CA MET A 1 -1.42 5.71 -4.57
C MET A 1 -1.04 5.90 -6.03
N ALA A 2 0.18 5.57 -6.48
CA ALA A 2 0.70 5.91 -7.82
C ALA A 2 -0.22 5.64 -9.03
N PHE A 3 -1.17 4.70 -8.99
CA PHE A 3 -2.14 4.52 -10.08
C PHE A 3 -3.22 5.62 -10.16
N LEU A 4 -3.57 6.27 -9.04
CA LEU A 4 -4.72 7.17 -8.91
C LEU A 4 -4.39 8.66 -9.08
N LEU A 5 -3.10 8.99 -9.06
CA LEU A 5 -2.55 10.32 -9.30
C LEU A 5 -1.34 10.14 -10.23
N PRO A 6 -1.11 11.03 -11.22
CA PRO A 6 0.06 10.97 -12.08
C PRO A 6 1.33 11.33 -11.27
N GLU A 7 1.92 10.31 -10.67
CA GLU A 7 3.11 10.35 -9.83
C GLU A 7 4.15 9.35 -10.38
N THR A 8 5.43 9.49 -9.99
CA THR A 8 6.52 8.62 -10.49
C THR A 8 6.30 7.16 -10.07
N GLY A 9 5.65 6.39 -10.94
CA GLY A 9 5.28 4.99 -10.71
C GLY A 9 3.97 4.53 -11.38
N SER A 10 3.09 5.45 -11.83
CA SER A 10 1.75 5.13 -12.35
C SER A 10 1.73 4.01 -13.40
N GLN A 11 2.56 4.12 -14.44
CA GLN A 11 2.61 3.17 -15.56
C GLN A 11 3.01 1.74 -15.15
N ARG A 12 3.82 1.57 -14.10
CA ARG A 12 4.15 0.23 -13.58
C ARG A 12 3.11 -0.32 -12.62
N ALA A 13 2.37 0.53 -11.90
CA ALA A 13 1.21 0.10 -11.13
C ALA A 13 0.07 -0.38 -12.05
N GLU A 14 -0.15 0.34 -13.16
CA GLU A 14 -1.04 -0.07 -14.26
C GLU A 14 -0.60 -1.38 -14.89
N SER A 15 0.67 -1.48 -15.34
CA SER A 15 1.23 -2.70 -15.92
C SER A 15 1.17 -3.92 -15.00
N LEU A 16 1.23 -3.74 -13.67
CA LEU A 16 1.05 -4.81 -12.69
C LEU A 16 -0.40 -5.30 -12.65
N MET A 17 -1.39 -4.39 -12.59
CA MET A 17 -2.81 -4.75 -12.58
C MET A 17 -3.27 -5.40 -13.90
N THR A 18 -2.55 -5.18 -15.00
CA THR A 18 -2.79 -5.87 -16.28
C THR A 18 -1.95 -7.14 -16.48
N SER A 19 -1.10 -7.53 -15.51
CA SER A 19 -0.21 -8.70 -15.65
C SER A 19 -0.94 -10.02 -15.38
N PRO A 20 -0.99 -10.97 -16.33
CA PRO A 20 -1.61 -12.28 -16.08
C PRO A 20 -0.75 -13.12 -15.13
N GLY A 21 -1.33 -13.61 -14.03
CA GLY A 21 -0.72 -14.63 -13.17
C GLY A 21 -1.17 -14.59 -11.72
N ASP A 22 -0.94 -13.46 -11.05
CA ASP A 22 -1.06 -13.35 -9.59
C ASP A 22 -2.36 -12.68 -9.13
N VAL A 23 -2.95 -13.19 -8.03
CA VAL A 23 -4.11 -12.56 -7.38
C VAL A 23 -3.63 -11.37 -6.56
N LEU A 24 -3.80 -10.17 -7.11
CA LEU A 24 -3.44 -8.92 -6.45
C LEU A 24 -4.41 -8.59 -5.30
N ALA A 25 -3.87 -8.01 -4.23
CA ALA A 25 -4.60 -7.65 -3.03
C ALA A 25 -4.25 -6.24 -2.52
N PHE A 26 -5.19 -5.61 -1.81
CA PHE A 26 -4.98 -4.38 -1.05
C PHE A 26 -5.65 -4.51 0.33
N SER A 27 -5.31 -3.64 1.28
CA SER A 27 -5.88 -3.71 2.62
C SER A 27 -6.89 -2.60 2.88
N SER A 28 -7.79 -2.82 3.83
CA SER A 28 -8.64 -1.75 4.38
C SER A 28 -7.84 -0.55 4.92
N TRP A 29 -6.57 -0.75 5.30
CA TRP A 29 -5.66 0.34 5.66
C TRP A 29 -5.23 1.19 4.43
N THR A 30 -5.06 0.60 3.23
CA THR A 30 -4.78 1.33 1.99
C THR A 30 -5.84 2.40 1.67
N GLU A 31 -7.10 2.15 2.04
CA GLU A 31 -8.22 3.10 1.88
C GLU A 31 -8.05 4.33 2.78
N VAL A 32 -7.58 4.11 4.02
CA VAL A 32 -7.27 5.18 4.99
C VAL A 32 -6.07 5.99 4.53
N GLU A 33 -5.02 5.35 4.02
CA GLU A 33 -3.83 6.01 3.45
C GLU A 33 -4.20 6.91 2.25
N LEU A 34 -5.02 6.40 1.34
CA LEU A 34 -5.52 7.15 0.18
C LEU A 34 -6.27 8.41 0.62
N LEU A 35 -7.24 8.28 1.53
CA LEU A 35 -8.02 9.41 2.04
C LEU A 35 -7.16 10.42 2.82
N SER A 36 -6.23 9.94 3.64
CA SER A 36 -5.31 10.76 4.42
C SER A 36 -4.42 11.63 3.52
N ALA A 37 -3.79 11.02 2.51
CA ALA A 37 -2.90 11.68 1.58
C ALA A 37 -3.62 12.63 0.62
N LEU A 38 -4.77 12.24 0.06
CA LEU A 38 -5.64 13.18 -0.68
C LEU A 38 -6.04 14.37 0.19
N GLY A 39 -6.31 14.14 1.49
CA GLY A 39 -6.50 15.19 2.49
C GLY A 39 -5.29 16.13 2.63
N VAL A 40 -4.06 15.61 2.61
CA VAL A 40 -2.83 16.43 2.60
C VAL A 40 -2.74 17.28 1.33
N GLN A 41 -2.97 16.69 0.14
CA GLN A 41 -2.93 17.41 -1.14
C GLN A 41 -3.99 18.53 -1.20
N VAL A 42 -5.21 18.28 -0.70
CA VAL A 42 -6.27 19.30 -0.57
C VAL A 42 -5.88 20.42 0.40
N ARG A 43 -5.33 20.10 1.59
CA ARG A 43 -4.88 21.12 2.57
C ARG A 43 -3.74 21.98 2.03
N ARG A 44 -2.85 21.40 1.20
CA ARG A 44 -1.78 22.11 0.48
C ARG A 44 -2.27 22.89 -0.75
N LYS A 45 -3.58 22.87 -1.06
CA LYS A 45 -4.20 23.46 -2.26
C LYS A 45 -3.67 22.92 -3.60
N LEU A 46 -3.02 21.75 -3.60
CA LEU A 46 -2.46 21.12 -4.79
C LEU A 46 -3.53 20.41 -5.63
N ILE A 47 -4.63 19.98 -5.02
CA ILE A 47 -5.84 19.49 -5.70
C ILE A 47 -7.10 20.09 -5.06
N THR A 48 -8.20 20.15 -5.82
CA THR A 48 -9.51 20.56 -5.29
C THR A 48 -10.19 19.40 -4.55
N ARG A 49 -11.15 19.71 -3.66
CA ARG A 49 -12.01 18.69 -3.03
C ARG A 49 -12.76 17.82 -4.05
N SER A 50 -13.15 18.40 -5.20
CA SER A 50 -13.77 17.66 -6.31
C SER A 50 -12.78 16.69 -6.99
N GLY A 51 -11.53 17.13 -7.22
CA GLY A 51 -10.47 16.26 -7.74
C GLY A 51 -10.16 15.09 -6.79
N ALA A 52 -10.04 15.37 -5.48
CA ALA A 52 -9.86 14.33 -4.47
C ALA A 52 -11.01 13.32 -4.45
N ARG A 53 -12.27 13.80 -4.54
CA ARG A 53 -13.46 12.94 -4.64
C ARG A 53 -13.38 12.03 -5.88
N LYS A 54 -13.10 12.58 -7.06
CA LYS A 54 -12.92 11.79 -8.30
C LYS A 54 -11.84 10.70 -8.17
N ALA A 55 -10.74 10.95 -7.47
CA ALA A 55 -9.69 9.95 -7.25
C ALA A 55 -10.14 8.79 -6.33
N VAL A 56 -10.95 9.08 -5.30
CA VAL A 56 -11.59 8.04 -4.45
C VAL A 56 -12.61 7.23 -5.24
N ASP A 57 -13.45 7.90 -6.02
CA ASP A 57 -14.52 7.25 -6.78
C ASP A 57 -13.94 6.38 -7.92
N ALA A 58 -12.83 6.81 -8.54
CA ALA A 58 -12.06 6.02 -9.50
C ALA A 58 -11.41 4.79 -8.86
N PHE A 59 -10.85 4.91 -7.64
CA PHE A 59 -10.35 3.74 -6.90
C PHE A 59 -11.46 2.73 -6.62
N ALA A 60 -12.61 3.19 -6.11
CA ALA A 60 -13.74 2.34 -5.76
C ALA A 60 -14.41 1.65 -6.95
N SER A 61 -14.34 2.24 -8.15
CA SER A 61 -15.00 1.70 -9.36
C SER A 61 -14.08 0.94 -10.31
N LEU A 62 -12.77 1.25 -10.34
CA LEU A 62 -11.82 0.66 -11.31
C LEU A 62 -10.77 -0.26 -10.66
N VAL A 63 -10.39 0.00 -9.40
CA VAL A 63 -9.28 -0.70 -8.73
C VAL A 63 -9.79 -1.70 -7.70
N ALA A 64 -10.58 -1.23 -6.73
CA ALA A 64 -11.09 -2.07 -5.64
C ALA A 64 -11.87 -3.33 -6.11
N PRO A 65 -12.64 -3.31 -7.22
CA PRO A 65 -13.31 -4.52 -7.72
C PRO A 65 -12.38 -5.54 -8.39
N ALA A 66 -11.15 -5.15 -8.75
CA ALA A 66 -10.18 -5.99 -9.46
C ALA A 66 -9.12 -6.62 -8.54
N LEU A 67 -9.16 -6.34 -7.23
CA LEU A 67 -8.21 -6.84 -6.24
C LEU A 67 -8.95 -7.45 -5.04
N VAL A 68 -8.31 -8.41 -4.36
CA VAL A 68 -8.81 -8.93 -3.08
C VAL A 68 -8.63 -7.88 -1.98
N ARG A 69 -9.73 -7.48 -1.33
CA ARG A 69 -9.70 -6.56 -0.18
C ARG A 69 -9.46 -7.31 1.13
N LEU A 70 -8.27 -7.19 1.69
CA LEU A 70 -7.89 -7.74 2.98
C LEU A 70 -8.48 -6.89 4.12
N ALA A 71 -9.07 -7.57 5.11
CA ALA A 71 -9.37 -6.95 6.39
C ALA A 71 -8.07 -6.61 7.13
N VAL A 72 -8.16 -5.74 8.13
CA VAL A 72 -7.13 -5.57 9.15
C VAL A 72 -7.78 -5.88 10.49
N ASP A 73 -7.16 -6.75 11.29
CA ASP A 73 -7.64 -7.08 12.62
C ASP A 73 -6.65 -6.66 13.74
N ASP A 74 -7.02 -6.94 14.99
CA ASP A 74 -6.22 -6.62 16.18
C ASP A 74 -4.92 -7.46 16.28
N ASN A 75 -4.85 -8.60 15.60
CA ASN A 75 -3.62 -9.39 15.48
C ASN A 75 -2.62 -8.77 14.49
N ASP A 76 -3.09 -8.19 13.38
CA ASP A 76 -2.25 -7.40 12.47
C ASP A 76 -1.62 -6.21 13.21
N HIS A 77 -2.40 -5.51 14.05
CA HIS A 77 -1.90 -4.41 14.87
C HIS A 77 -0.83 -4.86 15.87
N ARG A 78 -1.01 -6.00 16.56
CA ARG A 78 0.02 -6.61 17.42
C ARG A 78 1.30 -6.95 16.65
N MET A 79 1.16 -7.55 15.45
CA MET A 79 2.30 -7.91 14.61
C MET A 79 3.03 -6.67 14.10
N ALA A 80 2.31 -5.62 13.72
CA ALA A 80 2.89 -4.33 13.33
C ALA A 80 3.67 -3.68 14.48
N ALA A 81 3.13 -3.72 15.71
CA ALA A 81 3.84 -3.25 16.91
C ALA A 81 5.13 -4.04 17.16
N HIS A 82 5.08 -5.38 17.06
CA HIS A 82 6.27 -6.25 17.16
C HIS A 82 7.30 -5.96 16.06
N MET A 83 6.89 -5.62 14.84
CA MET A 83 7.79 -5.24 13.75
C MET A 83 8.44 -3.84 13.90
N LEU A 84 7.92 -3.02 14.83
CA LEU A 84 8.48 -1.71 15.17
C LEU A 84 9.32 -1.73 16.45
N ASP A 85 9.13 -2.73 17.31
CA ASP A 85 9.83 -2.84 18.59
C ASP A 85 11.36 -2.98 18.42
N GLY A 86 12.11 -2.41 19.35
CA GLY A 86 13.56 -2.26 19.26
C GLY A 86 14.06 -1.39 18.10
N TRP A 87 13.18 -0.81 17.27
CA TRP A 87 13.49 0.09 16.16
C TRP A 87 14.53 -0.44 15.16
N GLN A 88 14.56 -1.75 14.93
CA GLN A 88 15.59 -2.43 14.13
C GLN A 88 15.48 -2.17 12.62
N THR A 89 14.43 -1.49 12.16
CA THR A 89 14.15 -1.19 10.76
C THR A 89 13.68 0.26 10.57
N GLY A 90 13.72 0.75 9.32
CA GLY A 90 13.21 2.09 8.97
C GLY A 90 11.69 2.16 8.75
N LEU A 91 10.91 1.20 9.25
CA LEU A 91 9.45 1.16 9.08
C LEU A 91 8.74 2.30 9.82
N ARG A 92 7.62 2.75 9.25
CA ARG A 92 6.59 3.53 9.95
C ARG A 92 5.39 2.63 10.26
N ALA A 93 4.44 3.14 11.05
CA ALA A 93 3.26 2.39 11.47
C ALA A 93 2.46 1.76 10.31
N GLY A 94 2.23 2.49 9.21
CA GLY A 94 1.54 1.96 8.03
C GLY A 94 2.37 0.88 7.30
N ASP A 95 3.67 1.10 7.16
CA ASP A 95 4.58 0.15 6.50
C ASP A 95 4.63 -1.19 7.27
N ALA A 96 4.70 -1.12 8.60
CA ALA A 96 4.67 -2.29 9.48
C ALA A 96 3.33 -3.03 9.44
N LEU A 97 2.20 -2.30 9.32
CA LEU A 97 0.88 -2.90 9.18
C LEU A 97 0.70 -3.63 7.83
N HIS A 98 1.26 -3.08 6.75
CA HIS A 98 1.33 -3.79 5.46
C HIS A 98 2.21 -5.05 5.54
N LEU A 99 3.34 -5.02 6.26
CA LEU A 99 4.18 -6.22 6.47
C LEU A 99 3.49 -7.28 7.37
N ALA A 100 2.72 -6.85 8.36
CA ALA A 100 1.91 -7.75 9.19
C ALA A 100 0.91 -8.55 8.32
N LEU A 101 0.20 -7.87 7.43
CA LEU A 101 -0.72 -8.51 6.48
C LEU A 101 0.00 -9.43 5.49
N VAL A 102 1.14 -9.00 4.93
CA VAL A 102 1.96 -9.86 4.04
C VAL A 102 2.39 -11.15 4.76
N ARG A 103 2.70 -11.07 6.05
CA ARG A 103 2.96 -12.24 6.90
C ARG A 103 1.70 -13.09 7.12
N ALA A 104 0.58 -12.48 7.51
CA ALA A 104 -0.67 -13.17 7.86
C ALA A 104 -1.25 -13.95 6.66
N TYR A 105 -1.27 -13.34 5.48
CA TYR A 105 -1.76 -13.94 4.24
C TYR A 105 -0.68 -14.71 3.44
N GLN A 106 0.54 -14.86 3.99
CA GLN A 106 1.69 -15.49 3.34
C GLN A 106 2.01 -14.96 1.92
N ALA A 107 1.70 -13.68 1.68
CA ALA A 107 1.78 -13.02 0.38
C ALA A 107 3.23 -12.70 -0.03
N GLU A 108 3.38 -12.08 -1.20
CA GLU A 108 4.61 -11.40 -1.61
C GLU A 108 4.37 -9.89 -1.61
N LEU A 109 5.24 -9.12 -0.98
CA LEU A 109 5.20 -7.66 -1.03
C LEU A 109 5.73 -7.15 -2.37
N TRP A 110 4.89 -6.47 -3.14
CA TRP A 110 5.32 -5.70 -4.32
C TRP A 110 5.38 -4.21 -3.93
N THR A 111 6.57 -3.60 -4.00
CA THR A 111 6.77 -2.21 -3.55
C THR A 111 7.86 -1.49 -4.34
N PHE A 112 7.74 -0.17 -4.45
CA PHE A 112 8.79 0.71 -4.97
C PHE A 112 9.73 1.21 -3.86
N ASP A 113 9.36 1.04 -2.58
CA ASP A 113 10.13 1.54 -1.44
C ASP A 113 11.24 0.55 -1.03
N ARG A 114 12.50 1.01 -1.16
CA ARG A 114 13.69 0.23 -0.83
C ARG A 114 13.87 -0.02 0.68
N THR A 115 13.31 0.83 1.53
CA THR A 115 13.26 0.66 2.99
C THR A 115 12.27 -0.44 3.34
N MET A 116 11.08 -0.40 2.75
CA MET A 116 10.04 -1.41 2.96
C MET A 116 10.47 -2.80 2.49
N ALA A 117 11.10 -2.90 1.31
CA ALA A 117 11.66 -4.17 0.81
C ALA A 117 12.80 -4.73 1.70
N LYS A 118 13.68 -3.85 2.21
CA LYS A 118 14.72 -4.26 3.18
C LYS A 118 14.12 -4.77 4.49
N ALA A 119 13.08 -4.10 5.01
CA ALA A 119 12.40 -4.51 6.23
C ALA A 119 11.63 -5.84 6.03
N ALA A 120 10.99 -6.04 4.88
CA ALA A 120 10.39 -7.32 4.52
C ALA A 120 11.43 -8.46 4.55
N SER A 121 12.61 -8.23 3.97
CA SER A 121 13.72 -9.18 3.99
C SER A 121 14.24 -9.45 5.41
N HIS A 122 14.35 -8.43 6.27
CA HIS A 122 14.73 -8.58 7.69
C HIS A 122 13.75 -9.47 8.47
N PHE A 123 12.44 -9.38 8.19
CA PHE A 123 11.41 -10.25 8.81
C PHE A 123 11.17 -11.58 8.06
N GLY A 124 12.01 -11.93 7.08
CA GLY A 124 11.92 -13.19 6.33
C GLY A 124 10.72 -13.28 5.38
N LEU A 125 10.13 -12.15 5.00
CA LEU A 125 8.97 -12.07 4.11
C LEU A 125 9.40 -12.02 2.65
N ARG A 126 8.61 -12.62 1.74
CA ARG A 126 8.84 -12.51 0.30
C ARG A 126 8.56 -11.08 -0.15
N SER A 127 9.46 -10.48 -0.93
CA SER A 127 9.25 -9.14 -1.50
C SER A 127 9.93 -8.96 -2.84
N ARG A 128 9.22 -8.35 -3.79
CA ARG A 128 9.71 -7.89 -5.08
C ARG A 128 9.80 -6.36 -5.08
N LEU A 129 11.03 -5.84 -5.04
CA LEU A 129 11.28 -4.42 -5.27
C LEU A 129 11.05 -4.10 -6.75
N MET A 130 10.08 -3.23 -7.02
CA MET A 130 9.77 -2.76 -8.36
C MET A 130 10.76 -1.65 -8.76
N SER A 131 11.61 -1.95 -9.74
CA SER A 131 12.46 -0.96 -10.45
C SER A 131 11.75 0.25 -11.28
N GLY A 132 12.83 0.95 -10.87
CA GLY A 132 13.09 2.30 -11.40
C GLY A 132 12.84 2.36 -12.90
#